data_AF-A0AAV0WD27-F1
#
_entry.id   AF-A0AAV0WD27-F1
#
_cell.length_a   1.000
_cell.length_b   1.000
_cell.length_c   1.000
_cell.angle_alpha   90.00
_cell.angle_beta   90.00
_cell.angle_gamma   90.00
#
_symmetry.space_group_name_H-M   'P 1'
#
loop_
_entity.id
_entity.type
_entity.pdbx_description
1 polymer ?
#
loop_
_entity_poly.entity_id
_entity_poly.type
_entity_poly.pdbx_seq_one_letter_code
_entity_poly.pdbx_strand_id
1 'polypeptide(L)'
;MAKIATPTTKPFYVFNGFEAGLKPKVIINMKNYNGQNYFLIKWWKTKDPTFVKSEVANARCPLLVCKFYQKHTIFKGATILFKGKRNLT
;
A
#
# COMPACT_ATOMS: atom_id res chain seq x y z
N MET A 1 22.48 -16.98 -29.89
CA MET A 1 22.45 -17.36 -28.46
C MET A 1 22.44 -16.09 -27.62
N ALA A 2 21.28 -15.47 -27.39
CA ALA A 2 21.20 -14.23 -26.61
C ALA A 2 21.23 -14.56 -25.11
N LYS A 3 22.26 -14.10 -24.40
CA LYS A 3 22.35 -14.15 -22.94
C LYS A 3 21.43 -13.07 -22.38
N ILE A 4 20.27 -13.48 -21.86
CA ILE A 4 19.34 -12.57 -21.17
C ILE A 4 19.95 -12.21 -19.82
N ALA A 5 20.06 -10.90 -19.57
CA ALA A 5 20.68 -10.32 -18.39
C ALA A 5 20.13 -10.92 -17.08
N THR A 6 21.06 -11.33 -16.22
CA THR A 6 20.80 -11.77 -14.85
C THR A 6 20.20 -10.62 -14.02
N PRO A 7 19.06 -10.79 -13.32
CA PRO A 7 18.65 -9.83 -12.30
C PRO A 7 19.43 -10.08 -11.00
N THR A 8 20.49 -9.29 -10.81
CA THR A 8 21.33 -9.26 -9.61
C THR A 8 20.65 -8.49 -8.49
N THR A 9 19.77 -9.10 -7.69
CA THR A 9 19.52 -8.71 -6.27
C THR A 9 18.61 -9.73 -5.58
N LYS A 10 19.02 -10.21 -4.39
CA LYS A 10 18.34 -11.25 -3.57
C LYS A 10 16.81 -11.03 -3.50
N PRO A 11 15.95 -12.00 -3.89
CA PRO A 11 14.50 -11.85 -3.79
C PRO A 11 14.05 -12.20 -2.36
N PHE A 12 14.38 -11.37 -1.37
CA PHE A 12 13.81 -11.54 -0.03
C PHE A 12 12.45 -10.83 0.08
N TYR A 13 11.51 -11.21 -0.78
CA TYR A 13 10.08 -10.97 -0.54
C TYR A 13 9.34 -12.15 -1.15
N VAL A 14 8.98 -13.11 -0.30
CA VAL A 14 8.27 -14.33 -0.71
C VAL A 14 7.00 -13.92 -1.46
N PHE A 15 6.92 -14.48 -2.66
CA PHE A 15 6.11 -14.08 -3.78
C PHE A 15 4.61 -14.35 -3.51
N ASN A 16 3.82 -13.29 -3.61
CA ASN A 16 2.46 -13.27 -4.15
C ASN A 16 1.34 -13.97 -3.37
N GLY A 17 0.84 -13.29 -2.32
CA GLY A 17 -0.45 -13.62 -1.73
C GLY A 17 -1.62 -13.64 -2.74
N PHE A 18 -1.56 -12.85 -3.82
CA PHE A 18 -2.53 -12.93 -4.91
C PHE A 18 -2.42 -14.20 -5.77
N GLU A 19 -1.21 -14.71 -6.02
CA GLU A 19 -1.01 -15.97 -6.76
C GLU A 19 -1.45 -17.17 -5.94
N ALA A 20 -1.32 -17.10 -4.61
CA ALA A 20 -1.88 -18.07 -3.68
C ALA A 20 -3.42 -18.01 -3.57
N GLY A 21 -4.09 -17.16 -4.35
CA GLY A 21 -5.55 -17.01 -4.33
C GLY A 21 -6.09 -16.46 -3.00
N LEU A 22 -5.25 -15.79 -2.21
CA LEU A 22 -5.66 -15.24 -0.92
C LEU A 22 -6.46 -13.96 -1.14
N LYS A 23 -7.56 -13.83 -0.40
CA LYS A 23 -8.36 -12.61 -0.43
C LYS A 23 -7.66 -11.52 0.41
N PRO A 24 -7.37 -10.34 -0.16
CA PRO A 24 -6.80 -9.24 0.59
C PRO A 24 -7.80 -8.75 1.64
N LYS A 25 -7.30 -8.51 2.86
CA LYS A 25 -8.10 -8.03 4.00
C LYS A 25 -7.97 -6.53 4.17
N VAL A 26 -6.73 -6.04 4.29
CA VAL A 26 -6.43 -4.63 4.50
C VAL A 26 -5.00 -4.32 4.06
N ILE A 27 -4.78 -3.12 3.52
CA ILE A 27 -3.44 -2.58 3.29
C ILE A 27 -2.97 -1.94 4.60
N ILE A 28 -1.87 -2.44 5.14
CA ILE A 28 -1.31 -1.99 6.43
C ILE A 28 -0.42 -0.76 6.21
N ASN A 29 0.42 -0.80 5.15
CA ASN A 29 1.41 0.23 4.91
C ASN A 29 1.77 0.30 3.42
N MET A 30 2.50 1.34 3.04
CA MET A 30 3.12 1.53 1.72
C MET A 30 4.61 1.81 1.88
N LYS A 31 5.43 1.21 1.03
CA LYS A 31 6.88 1.44 0.96
C LYS A 31 7.25 1.86 -0.46
N ASN A 32 8.06 2.90 -0.59
CA ASN A 32 8.71 3.23 -1.86
C ASN A 32 10.07 2.52 -1.93
N TYR A 33 10.33 1.86 -3.05
CA TYR A 33 11.62 1.24 -3.36
C TYR A 33 11.94 1.49 -4.83
N ASN A 34 13.09 2.11 -5.11
CA ASN A 34 13.53 2.47 -6.46
C ASN A 34 12.45 3.23 -7.28
N GLY A 35 11.73 4.16 -6.65
CA GLY A 35 10.67 4.92 -7.30
C GLY A 35 9.35 4.17 -7.49
N GLN A 36 9.30 2.88 -7.14
CA GLN A 36 8.09 2.06 -7.21
C GLN A 36 7.43 1.93 -5.83
N ASN A 37 6.11 2.07 -5.79
CA ASN A 37 5.34 1.90 -4.57
C ASN A 37 4.89 0.45 -4.40
N TYR A 38 5.08 -0.08 -3.19
CA TYR A 38 4.67 -1.40 -2.76
C TYR A 38 3.72 -1.26 -1.57
N PHE A 39 2.60 -1.99 -1.61
CA PHE A 39 1.68 -2.09 -0.50
C PHE A 39 1.98 -3.33 0.33
N LEU A 40 1.98 -3.18 1.64
CA LEU A 40 2.00 -4.29 2.59
C LEU A 40 0.56 -4.73 2.85
N ILE A 41 0.18 -5.90 2.36
CA ILE A 41 -1.20 -6.41 2.43
C ILE A 41 -1.31 -7.50 3.49
N LYS A 42 -2.29 -7.36 4.37
CA LYS A 42 -2.77 -8.44 5.24
C LYS A 42 -3.84 -9.25 4.51
N TRP A 43 -3.79 -10.56 4.67
CA TRP A 43 -4.71 -11.50 4.03
C TRP A 43 -5.69 -12.11 5.05
N TRP A 44 -6.76 -12.73 4.58
CA TRP A 44 -7.75 -13.36 5.49
C TRP A 44 -7.29 -14.69 6.09
N LYS A 45 -6.57 -15.52 5.33
CA LYS A 45 -6.20 -16.89 5.73
C LYS A 45 -4.77 -17.03 6.26
N THR A 46 -4.00 -15.94 6.30
CA THR A 46 -2.65 -15.92 6.87
C THR A 46 -2.45 -14.68 7.73
N LYS A 47 -1.62 -14.83 8.76
CA LYS A 47 -1.17 -13.71 9.60
C LYS A 47 -0.01 -12.95 8.95
N ASP A 48 0.69 -13.59 8.02
CA ASP A 48 1.89 -13.06 7.39
C ASP A 48 1.50 -12.06 6.29
N PRO A 49 1.79 -10.76 6.48
CA PRO A 49 1.54 -9.78 5.45
C PRO A 49 2.62 -9.86 4.36
N THR A 50 2.24 -9.58 3.13
CA THR A 50 3.17 -9.62 1.99
C THR A 50 3.21 -8.29 1.25
N PHE A 51 4.36 -7.93 0.71
CA PHE A 51 4.47 -6.77 -0.18
C PHE A 51 3.97 -7.10 -1.58
N VAL A 52 3.15 -6.22 -2.13
CA VAL A 52 2.63 -6.32 -3.49
C VAL A 52 2.86 -4.98 -4.19
N LYS A 53 3.26 -5.00 -5.46
CA LYS A 53 3.38 -3.78 -6.28
C LYS A 53 2.05 -3.04 -6.32
N SER A 54 2.10 -1.71 -6.20
CA SER A 54 0.93 -0.84 -6.26
C SER A 54 0.11 -1.05 -7.53
N GLU A 55 0.76 -1.20 -8.69
CA GLU A 55 0.12 -1.50 -9.98
C GLU A 55 -0.80 -2.74 -9.91
N VAL A 56 -0.33 -3.83 -9.30
CA VAL A 56 -1.08 -5.07 -9.15
C VAL A 56 -2.25 -4.90 -8.18
N ALA A 57 -2.03 -4.21 -7.06
CA ALA A 57 -3.08 -3.96 -6.07
C ALA A 57 -4.18 -3.05 -6.62
N ASN A 58 -3.83 -2.06 -7.45
CA ASN A 58 -4.78 -1.17 -8.12
C ASN A 58 -5.71 -1.96 -9.06
N ALA A 59 -5.16 -2.93 -9.80
CA ALA A 59 -5.93 -3.78 -10.71
C ALA A 59 -6.79 -4.82 -9.97
N ARG A 60 -6.25 -5.45 -8.91
CA ARG A 60 -6.91 -6.57 -8.22
C ARG A 60 -7.87 -6.15 -7.12
N CYS A 61 -7.58 -5.07 -6.40
CA CYS A 61 -8.38 -4.62 -5.26
C CYS A 61 -8.46 -3.09 -5.13
N PRO A 62 -9.00 -2.38 -6.14
CA PRO A 62 -9.02 -0.91 -6.18
C PRO A 62 -9.72 -0.29 -4.96
N LEU A 63 -10.82 -0.88 -4.48
CA LEU A 63 -11.55 -0.36 -3.32
C LEU A 63 -10.72 -0.36 -2.03
N LEU A 64 -9.84 -1.36 -1.83
CA LEU A 64 -8.95 -1.39 -0.68
C LEU A 64 -7.86 -0.31 -0.79
N VAL A 65 -7.35 -0.09 -2.00
CA VAL A 65 -6.39 0.98 -2.27
C VAL A 65 -7.00 2.36 -2.02
N CYS A 66 -8.21 2.62 -2.52
CA CYS A 66 -8.91 3.88 -2.25
C CYS A 66 -9.12 4.11 -0.75
N LYS A 67 -9.57 3.09 -0.01
CA LYS A 67 -9.74 3.18 1.45
C LYS A 67 -8.42 3.48 2.17
N PHE A 68 -7.30 2.91 1.69
CA PHE A 68 -5.99 3.22 2.22
C PHE A 68 -5.65 4.70 2.00
N TYR A 69 -5.75 5.20 0.77
CA TYR A 69 -5.46 6.60 0.49
C TYR A 69 -6.39 7.56 1.21
N GLN A 70 -7.68 7.26 1.37
CA GLN A 70 -8.60 8.10 2.14
C GLN A 70 -8.20 8.24 3.60
N LYS A 71 -7.65 7.17 4.20
CA LYS A 71 -7.21 7.18 5.61
C LYS A 71 -5.84 7.81 5.83
N HIS A 72 -4.94 7.71 4.85
CA HIS A 72 -3.56 8.15 4.97
C HIS A 72 -3.29 9.50 4.27
N THR A 73 -4.24 10.02 3.49
CA THR A 73 -4.16 11.36 2.91
C THR A 73 -4.49 12.40 3.99
N ILE A 74 -3.48 13.17 4.39
CA ILE A 74 -3.67 14.37 5.18
C ILE A 74 -3.68 15.55 4.22
N PHE A 75 -4.79 16.28 4.13
CA PHE A 75 -4.86 17.49 3.31
C PHE A 75 -4.02 18.59 3.96
N LYS A 76 -2.82 18.84 3.42
CA LYS A 76 -1.96 19.97 3.81
C LYS A 76 -2.58 21.26 3.27
N GLY A 77 -3.52 21.80 4.02
CA GLY A 77 -4.32 22.98 3.65
C GLY A 77 -5.55 23.16 4.52
N ALA A 78 -5.99 22.10 5.21
CA ALA A 78 -6.95 22.19 6.30
C ALA A 78 -6.22 22.62 7.59
N THR A 79 -5.56 23.79 7.55
CA THR A 79 -5.33 24.55 8.78
C THR A 79 -6.71 24.98 9.23
N ILE A 80 -7.33 24.14 10.04
CA ILE A 80 -8.59 24.42 10.69
C ILE A 80 -8.36 25.71 11.50
N LEU A 81 -8.87 26.84 11.00
CA LEU A 81 -9.01 28.12 11.68
C LEU A 81 -10.03 28.01 12.85
N PHE A 82 -10.01 26.91 13.60
CA PHE A 82 -10.77 26.73 14.84
C PHE A 82 -9.89 26.95 16.07
N LYS A 83 -8.95 27.90 15.98
CA LYS A 83 -8.24 28.40 17.16
C LYS A 83 -8.50 29.90 17.30
N GLY A 84 -9.76 30.24 17.53
CA GLY A 84 -10.19 31.60 17.85
C GLY A 84 -11.69 31.76 17.79
N LYS A 85 -12.29 32.30 18.86
CA LYS A 85 -13.72 32.59 19.06
C LYS A 85 -14.61 31.44 19.53
N ARG A 86 -14.42 31.04 20.78
CA ARG A 86 -15.53 30.89 21.73
C ARG A 86 -15.16 31.53 23.06
N ASN A 87 -15.15 32.87 23.06
CA ASN A 87 -15.45 33.67 24.23
C ASN A 87 -16.51 34.66 23.76
N LEU A 88 -17.77 34.29 23.94
CA LEU A 88 -18.91 35.19 23.89
C LEU A 88 -19.74 34.86 25.12
N THR A 89 -19.64 35.79 26.08
CA THR A 89 -20.52 36.08 27.23
C THR A 89 -20.97 34.93 28.08
#